data_AF-A0A3D5Z6K8-F1
#
_entry.id   AF-A0A3D5Z6K8-F1
#
_cell.length_a   1.000
_cell.length_b   1.000
_cell.length_c   1.000
_cell.angle_alpha   90.00
_cell.angle_beta   90.00
_cell.angle_gamma   90.00
#
_symmetry.space_group_name_H-M   'P 1'
#
loop_
_entity.id
_entity.type
_entity.pdbx_description
1 polymer ?
#
loop_
_entity_poly.entity_id
_entity_poly.type
_entity_poly.pdbx_seq_one_letter_code
_entity_poly.pdbx_strand_id
1 'polypeptide(L)'
;MKNMINDLISFLGTLNFVDIVFFTAVITLLILVVVLLYILKTSDDDKETSKLDLKLENNNEIKDLDLVSLTKELENAKEEPKAINLTKYEEEQEKKAIISYDELINTQSIPIINYKEEHDMDGLTVKAIDINNLVDTMEPKPITHPTEYDVEKENKPVLISYEKEEDFLRTLKKLESMLD
;
A
#
# COMPACT_ATOMS: atom_id res chain seq x y z
N MET A 1 -21.64 14.07 43.06
CA MET A 1 -21.29 13.19 41.91
C MET A 1 -20.56 11.91 42.33
N LYS A 2 -19.46 11.94 43.10
CA LYS A 2 -18.77 10.71 43.55
C LYS A 2 -19.69 9.71 44.27
N ASN A 3 -20.61 10.18 45.10
CA ASN A 3 -21.55 9.30 45.82
C ASN A 3 -22.53 8.59 44.86
N MET A 4 -23.04 9.28 43.82
CA MET A 4 -23.95 8.67 42.84
C MET A 4 -23.28 7.58 41.99
N ILE A 5 -21.99 7.72 41.66
CA ILE A 5 -21.25 6.70 40.92
C ILE A 5 -21.05 5.47 41.80
N ASN A 6 -20.74 5.65 43.08
CA ASN A 6 -20.60 4.56 44.04
C ASN A 6 -21.94 3.84 44.27
N ASP A 7 -23.05 4.57 44.30
CA ASP A 7 -24.40 3.99 44.41
C ASP A 7 -24.78 3.18 43.16
N LEU A 8 -24.38 3.63 41.96
CA LEU A 8 -24.55 2.90 40.70
C LEU A 8 -23.73 1.61 40.65
N ILE A 9 -22.47 1.66 41.09
CA ILE A 9 -21.58 0.49 41.15
C ILE A 9 -22.08 -0.52 42.19
N SER A 10 -22.56 -0.04 43.33
CA SER A 10 -23.19 -0.87 44.36
C SER A 10 -24.44 -1.59 43.81
N PHE A 11 -25.29 -0.88 43.07
CA PHE A 11 -26.45 -1.47 42.38
C PHE A 11 -26.05 -2.50 41.32
N LEU A 12 -24.99 -2.25 40.53
CA LEU A 12 -24.48 -3.26 39.59
C LEU A 12 -23.94 -4.51 40.32
N GLY A 13 -23.36 -4.34 41.50
CA GLY A 13 -22.85 -5.43 42.34
C GLY A 13 -23.93 -6.29 42.98
N THR A 14 -25.19 -5.84 43.05
CA THR A 14 -26.31 -6.65 43.55
C THR A 14 -27.02 -7.46 42.46
N LEU A 15 -26.70 -7.22 41.18
CA LEU A 15 -27.27 -7.93 40.03
C LEU A 15 -26.56 -9.27 39.77
N ASN A 16 -27.26 -10.18 39.10
CA ASN A 16 -26.67 -11.43 38.66
C ASN A 16 -25.62 -11.18 37.57
N PHE A 17 -24.58 -12.02 37.52
CA PHE A 17 -23.48 -11.88 36.55
C PHE A 17 -23.98 -11.86 35.11
N VAL A 18 -24.96 -12.70 34.79
CA VAL A 18 -25.56 -12.77 33.44
C VAL A 18 -26.23 -11.43 33.07
N ASP A 19 -26.94 -10.81 34.03
CA ASP A 19 -27.62 -9.55 33.80
C ASP A 19 -26.62 -8.41 33.58
N ILE A 20 -25.50 -8.39 34.31
CA ILE A 20 -24.42 -7.41 34.14
C ILE A 20 -23.83 -7.49 32.73
N VAL A 21 -23.54 -8.71 32.25
CA VAL A 21 -23.01 -8.92 30.89
C VAL A 21 -24.03 -8.47 29.84
N PHE A 22 -25.32 -8.77 30.04
CA PHE A 22 -26.38 -8.32 29.14
C PHE A 22 -26.51 -6.79 29.10
N PHE A 23 -26.56 -6.11 30.25
CA PHE A 23 -26.66 -4.65 30.32
C PHE A 23 -25.43 -3.96 29.72
N THR A 24 -24.24 -4.46 29.98
CA THR A 24 -23.00 -3.90 29.41
C THR A 24 -22.98 -4.05 27.88
N ALA A 25 -23.36 -5.21 27.34
CA ALA A 25 -23.48 -5.40 25.90
C ALA A 25 -24.47 -4.42 25.26
N VAL A 26 -25.63 -4.20 25.88
CA VAL A 26 -26.65 -3.24 25.40
C VAL A 26 -26.13 -1.79 25.47
N ILE A 27 -25.46 -1.40 26.55
CA ILE A 27 -24.89 -0.05 26.70
C ILE A 27 -23.78 0.18 25.67
N THR A 28 -22.88 -0.78 25.49
CA THR A 28 -21.81 -0.70 24.48
C THR A 28 -22.40 -0.60 23.07
N LEU A 29 -23.45 -1.37 22.76
CA LEU A 29 -24.18 -1.28 21.48
C LEU A 29 -24.78 0.12 21.28
N LEU A 30 -25.40 0.68 22.32
CA LEU A 30 -26.00 2.02 22.26
C LEU A 30 -24.93 3.09 22.00
N ILE A 31 -23.79 3.03 22.69
CA ILE A 31 -22.65 3.93 22.46
C ILE A 31 -22.16 3.78 21.01
N LEU A 32 -22.04 2.55 20.49
CA LEU A 32 -21.63 2.30 19.11
C LEU A 32 -22.59 2.95 18.10
N VAL A 33 -23.90 2.81 18.30
CA VAL A 33 -24.92 3.45 17.45
C VAL A 33 -24.81 4.97 17.50
N VAL A 34 -24.60 5.55 18.69
CA VAL A 34 -24.42 7.01 18.85
C VAL A 34 -23.15 7.49 18.14
N VAL A 35 -22.04 6.76 18.26
CA VAL A 35 -20.79 7.09 17.56
C VAL A 35 -20.96 6.98 16.06
N LEU A 36 -21.67 5.95 15.56
CA LEU A 36 -21.96 5.80 14.14
C LEU A 36 -22.86 6.91 13.61
N LEU A 37 -23.88 7.31 14.37
CA LEU A 37 -24.71 8.48 14.05
C LEU A 37 -23.91 9.78 14.10
N TYR A 38 -22.97 9.92 15.03
CA TYR A 38 -22.07 11.07 15.10
C TYR A 38 -21.14 11.13 13.88
N ILE A 39 -20.56 10.00 13.48
CA ILE A 39 -19.74 9.88 12.27
C ILE A 39 -20.57 10.17 11.02
N LEU A 40 -21.79 9.64 10.92
CA LEU A 40 -22.67 9.90 9.79
C LEU A 40 -23.08 11.37 9.72
N LYS A 41 -23.36 11.99 10.87
CA LYS A 41 -23.73 13.40 10.96
C LYS A 41 -22.55 14.34 10.64
N THR A 42 -21.36 14.06 11.19
CA THR A 42 -20.16 14.84 10.84
C THR A 42 -19.78 14.61 9.38
N SER A 43 -20.01 13.42 8.80
CA SER A 43 -19.69 13.14 7.40
C SER A 43 -20.57 13.91 6.39
N ASP A 44 -21.77 14.36 6.77
CA ASP A 44 -22.55 15.30 5.95
C ASP A 44 -22.10 16.76 6.15
N ASP A 45 -21.65 17.13 7.36
CA ASP A 45 -21.05 18.46 7.64
C ASP A 45 -19.63 18.60 7.02
N ASP A 46 -18.92 17.49 6.79
CA ASP A 46 -17.59 17.44 6.16
C ASP A 46 -17.62 17.71 4.64
N LYS A 47 -18.81 17.96 4.06
CA LYS A 47 -18.90 18.60 2.74
C LYS A 47 -18.55 20.09 2.77
N GLU A 48 -18.44 20.72 3.94
CA GLU A 48 -18.04 22.14 4.07
C GLU A 48 -16.87 22.42 5.05
N THR A 49 -16.30 21.42 5.72
CA THR A 49 -15.18 21.61 6.67
C THR A 49 -13.90 20.88 6.29
N SER A 50 -13.51 20.99 5.02
CA SER A 50 -12.10 20.98 4.60
C SER A 50 -11.60 22.39 4.28
N LYS A 51 -12.09 23.41 5.01
CA LYS A 51 -11.35 24.66 5.16
C LYS A 51 -10.20 24.42 6.14
N LEU A 52 -9.09 23.93 5.59
CA LEU A 52 -7.79 24.43 6.00
C LEU A 52 -7.89 25.96 6.03
N ASP A 53 -7.66 26.55 7.19
CA ASP A 53 -7.48 28.00 7.38
C ASP A 53 -6.27 28.49 6.56
N LEU A 54 -6.44 28.55 5.25
CA LEU A 54 -5.73 29.51 4.43
C LEU A 54 -6.40 30.84 4.71
N LYS A 55 -5.74 31.69 5.50
CA LYS A 55 -5.95 33.13 5.47
C LYS A 55 -5.66 33.62 4.04
N LEU A 56 -6.63 33.45 3.15
CA LEU A 56 -6.66 34.11 1.88
C LEU A 56 -7.27 35.48 2.16
N GLU A 57 -6.42 36.48 2.31
CA GLU A 57 -6.84 37.86 2.27
C GLU A 57 -7.64 38.09 0.98
N ASN A 58 -8.82 38.66 1.17
CA ASN A 58 -9.68 39.33 0.21
C ASN A 58 -9.19 39.37 -1.24
N ASN A 59 -10.00 38.90 -2.18
CA ASN A 59 -10.70 39.82 -3.08
C ASN A 59 -11.78 39.09 -3.86
N ASN A 60 -13.01 39.60 -3.73
CA ASN A 60 -14.11 39.30 -4.61
C ASN A 60 -13.75 39.78 -6.02
N GLU A 61 -13.44 38.87 -6.93
CA GLU A 61 -13.64 38.98 -8.38
C GLU A 61 -13.16 37.68 -9.02
N ILE A 62 -14.10 36.82 -9.43
CA ILE A 62 -13.81 35.77 -10.40
C ILE A 62 -13.57 36.50 -11.73
N LYS A 63 -12.34 36.98 -11.92
CA LYS A 63 -11.81 37.37 -13.22
C LYS A 63 -11.30 36.10 -13.89
N ASP A 64 -11.70 35.94 -15.15
CA ASP A 64 -11.28 34.86 -16.04
C ASP A 64 -9.81 34.49 -15.80
N LEU A 65 -9.60 33.28 -15.28
CA LEU A 65 -8.30 32.79 -14.88
C LEU A 65 -7.50 32.46 -16.15
N ASP A 66 -6.75 33.43 -16.67
CA ASP A 66 -5.93 33.24 -17.88
C ASP A 66 -4.73 32.33 -17.56
N LEU A 67 -4.82 31.06 -18.00
CA LEU A 67 -3.78 30.04 -17.84
C LEU A 67 -2.41 30.51 -18.33
N VAL A 68 -2.35 31.38 -19.34
CA VAL A 68 -1.09 31.87 -19.91
C VAL A 68 -0.35 32.78 -18.93
N SER A 69 -1.08 33.58 -18.16
CA SER A 69 -0.50 34.44 -17.12
C SER A 69 0.01 33.63 -15.92
N LEU A 70 -0.75 32.63 -15.47
CA LEU A 70 -0.38 31.73 -14.37
C LEU A 70 0.86 30.89 -14.69
N THR A 71 0.92 30.32 -15.90
CA THR A 71 2.07 29.51 -16.34
C THR A 71 3.34 30.34 -16.43
N LYS A 72 3.24 31.59 -16.89
CA LYS A 72 4.38 32.52 -16.93
C LYS A 72 4.82 32.99 -15.55
N GLU A 73 3.90 33.08 -14.58
CA GLU A 73 4.23 33.37 -13.18
C GLU A 73 4.94 32.18 -12.52
N LEU A 74 4.46 30.95 -12.75
CA LEU A 74 5.09 29.72 -12.27
C LEU A 74 6.47 29.48 -12.89
N GLU A 75 6.67 29.81 -14.17
CA GLU A 75 7.97 29.68 -14.84
C GLU A 75 8.98 30.73 -14.35
N ASN A 76 8.52 31.93 -13.97
CA ASN A 76 9.37 32.96 -13.38
C ASN A 76 9.61 32.75 -11.87
N ALA A 77 8.74 32.02 -11.18
CA ALA A 77 8.96 31.56 -9.82
C ALA A 77 10.04 30.47 -9.83
N LYS A 78 11.31 30.89 -9.74
CA LYS A 78 12.47 30.03 -9.44
C LYS A 78 12.39 29.47 -8.01
N GLU A 79 11.29 28.86 -7.61
CA GLU A 79 11.27 28.03 -6.41
C GLU A 79 11.76 26.65 -6.82
N GLU A 80 12.99 26.31 -6.44
CA GLU A 80 13.48 24.94 -6.45
C GLU A 80 12.45 24.05 -5.74
N PRO A 81 12.20 22.81 -6.23
CA PRO A 81 11.23 21.93 -5.62
C PRO A 81 11.55 21.82 -4.13
N LYS A 82 10.63 22.30 -3.28
CA LYS A 82 10.81 22.26 -1.81
C LYS A 82 11.15 20.84 -1.44
N ALA A 83 12.35 20.63 -0.90
CA ALA A 83 12.73 19.37 -0.29
C ALA A 83 11.66 19.01 0.74
N ILE A 84 10.91 17.95 0.45
CA ILE A 84 9.88 17.46 1.34
C ILE A 84 10.62 16.92 2.56
N ASN A 85 10.50 17.62 3.68
CA ASN A 85 11.05 17.15 4.95
C ASN A 85 10.11 16.06 5.44
N LEU A 86 10.53 14.81 5.28
CA LEU A 86 9.80 13.66 5.76
C LEU A 86 9.68 13.74 7.28
N THR A 87 8.53 13.36 7.80
CA THR A 87 8.37 13.11 9.23
C THR A 87 9.13 11.84 9.61
N LYS A 88 9.46 11.69 10.90
CA LYS A 88 10.15 10.48 11.41
C LYS A 88 9.41 9.18 11.03
N TYR A 89 8.07 9.22 11.02
CA TYR A 89 7.25 8.08 10.61
C TYR A 89 7.40 7.79 9.11
N GLU A 90 7.38 8.80 8.26
CA GLU A 90 7.52 8.64 6.81
C GLU A 90 8.91 8.13 6.41
N GLU A 91 9.98 8.63 7.05
CA GLU A 91 11.34 8.11 6.83
C GLU A 91 11.45 6.62 7.21
N GLU A 92 10.80 6.20 8.29
CA GLU A 92 10.77 4.80 8.69
C GLU A 92 9.99 3.94 7.70
N GLN A 93 8.88 4.45 7.15
CA GLN A 93 8.12 3.74 6.13
C GLN A 93 8.90 3.63 4.83
N GLU A 94 9.57 4.69 4.39
CA GLU A 94 10.39 4.67 3.19
C GLU A 94 11.56 3.67 3.32
N LYS A 95 12.24 3.66 4.47
CA LYS A 95 13.31 2.69 4.75
C LYS A 95 12.81 1.25 4.83
N LYS A 96 11.60 1.02 5.35
CA LYS A 96 10.99 -0.33 5.42
C LYS A 96 10.43 -0.80 4.08
N ALA A 97 9.98 0.12 3.24
CA ALA A 97 9.43 -0.18 1.92
C ALA A 97 10.51 -0.70 0.96
N ILE A 98 11.78 -0.31 1.19
CA ILE A 98 12.93 -0.79 0.43
C ILE A 98 13.53 -1.98 1.18
N ILE A 99 13.12 -3.19 0.82
CA ILE A 99 13.83 -4.41 1.24
C ILE A 99 15.16 -4.45 0.48
N SER A 100 16.29 -4.55 1.18
CA SER A 100 17.59 -4.68 0.52
C SER A 100 17.76 -6.06 -0.13
N TYR A 101 18.55 -6.14 -1.20
CA TYR A 101 18.85 -7.40 -1.87
C TYR A 101 19.49 -8.43 -0.92
N ASP A 102 20.35 -7.97 -0.02
CA ASP A 102 21.00 -8.81 0.97
C ASP A 102 19.99 -9.34 2.01
N GLU A 103 19.03 -8.52 2.45
CA GLU A 103 17.93 -8.98 3.32
C GLU A 103 17.00 -9.96 2.60
N LEU A 104 16.75 -9.76 1.30
CA LEU A 104 15.93 -10.68 0.50
C LEU A 104 16.61 -12.06 0.39
N ILE A 105 17.92 -12.11 0.23
CA ILE A 105 18.69 -13.36 0.23
C ILE A 105 18.68 -14.01 1.62
N ASN A 106 18.85 -13.21 2.67
CA ASN A 106 19.00 -13.72 4.04
C ASN A 106 17.68 -14.12 4.71
N THR A 107 16.52 -13.62 4.24
CA THR A 107 15.19 -13.94 4.79
C THR A 107 14.47 -15.07 4.07
N GLN A 108 15.01 -15.60 2.97
CA GLN A 108 14.45 -16.74 2.24
C GLN A 108 14.79 -18.08 2.89
N SER A 109 14.35 -18.31 4.14
CA SER A 109 14.12 -19.67 4.62
C SER A 109 12.80 -20.18 4.04
N ILE A 110 12.77 -20.40 2.73
CA ILE A 110 11.58 -20.93 2.05
C ILE A 110 11.41 -22.39 2.52
N PRO A 111 10.30 -22.74 3.20
CA PRO A 111 10.06 -24.13 3.60
C PRO A 111 9.88 -24.98 2.34
N ILE A 112 10.82 -25.89 2.09
CA ILE A 112 10.72 -26.85 0.98
C ILE A 112 9.84 -28.00 1.45
N ILE A 113 8.78 -28.29 0.68
CA ILE A 113 7.86 -29.41 0.96
C ILE A 113 8.53 -30.70 0.48
N ASN A 114 8.60 -31.71 1.37
CA ASN A 114 9.13 -33.02 0.99
C ASN A 114 8.09 -33.88 0.29
N TYR A 115 8.57 -34.73 -0.61
CA TYR A 115 7.77 -35.67 -1.37
C TYR A 115 8.22 -37.11 -1.10
N LYS A 116 7.27 -38.04 -1.19
CA LYS A 116 7.49 -39.49 -1.19
C LYS A 116 8.01 -39.96 -2.54
N GLU A 117 8.33 -41.25 -2.61
CA GLU A 117 8.80 -41.91 -3.82
C GLU A 117 7.86 -41.69 -5.02
N GLU A 118 8.49 -41.69 -6.19
CA GLU A 118 7.89 -41.34 -7.47
C GLU A 118 7.03 -42.50 -7.99
N HIS A 119 5.80 -42.19 -8.40
CA HIS A 119 4.85 -43.17 -8.92
C HIS A 119 4.29 -42.72 -10.26
N ASP A 120 4.27 -43.63 -11.23
CA ASP A 120 3.63 -43.40 -12.52
C ASP A 120 2.15 -43.81 -12.45
N MET A 121 1.29 -42.84 -12.74
CA MET A 121 -0.14 -43.08 -12.94
C MET A 121 -0.53 -42.61 -14.34
N ASP A 122 -0.94 -43.54 -15.19
CA ASP A 122 -1.46 -43.26 -16.54
C ASP A 122 -0.53 -42.38 -17.41
N GLY A 123 0.78 -42.68 -17.38
CA GLY A 123 1.80 -41.93 -18.15
C GLY A 123 2.19 -40.58 -17.57
N LEU A 124 1.63 -40.21 -16.40
CA LEU A 124 2.03 -39.03 -15.64
C LEU A 124 2.76 -39.44 -14.37
N THR A 125 3.99 -38.98 -14.25
CA THR A 125 4.82 -39.21 -13.08
C THR A 125 4.44 -38.22 -11.98
N VAL A 126 3.96 -38.74 -10.84
CA VAL A 126 3.48 -37.92 -9.71
C VAL A 126 4.24 -38.27 -8.43
N LYS A 127 4.41 -37.28 -7.57
CA LYS A 127 5.03 -37.42 -6.24
C LYS A 127 4.03 -36.99 -5.18
N ALA A 128 3.74 -37.86 -4.23
CA ALA A 128 2.86 -37.54 -3.11
C ALA A 128 3.63 -36.75 -2.04
N ILE A 129 2.98 -35.76 -1.42
CA ILE A 129 3.60 -34.99 -0.33
C ILE A 129 3.79 -35.89 0.90
N ASP A 130 4.94 -35.81 1.56
CA ASP A 130 5.19 -36.55 2.79
C ASP A 130 4.63 -35.83 4.02
N ILE A 131 3.43 -36.22 4.44
CA ILE A 131 2.73 -35.68 5.61
C ILE A 131 3.45 -35.91 6.94
N ASN A 132 4.36 -36.89 7.02
CA ASN A 132 5.08 -37.20 8.24
C ASN A 132 6.39 -36.41 8.36
N ASN A 133 6.88 -35.86 7.25
CA ASN A 133 8.08 -35.04 7.18
C ASN A 133 7.84 -33.84 6.25
N LEU A 134 6.88 -32.98 6.61
CA LEU A 134 6.33 -31.94 5.73
C LEU A 134 7.32 -30.85 5.31
N VAL A 135 8.26 -30.50 6.17
CA VAL A 135 9.16 -29.36 5.97
C VAL A 135 10.57 -29.80 6.36
N ASP A 136 11.50 -29.71 5.42
CA ASP A 136 12.92 -29.72 5.73
C ASP A 136 13.44 -28.28 5.71
N THR A 137 14.19 -27.89 6.73
CA THR A 137 14.92 -26.62 6.72
C THR A 137 16.29 -26.87 6.11
N MET A 138 16.44 -26.62 4.81
CA MET A 138 17.78 -26.50 4.25
C MET A 138 18.39 -25.19 4.78
N GLU A 139 19.68 -25.20 5.14
CA GLU A 139 20.43 -23.95 5.22
C GLU A 139 20.21 -23.19 3.91
N PRO A 140 19.99 -21.87 3.94
CA PRO A 140 19.71 -21.10 2.74
C PRO A 140 20.85 -21.31 1.75
N LYS A 141 20.63 -22.17 0.74
CA LYS A 141 21.54 -22.25 -0.38
C LYS A 141 21.35 -20.95 -1.13
N PRO A 142 22.38 -20.10 -1.26
CA PRO A 142 22.26 -18.94 -2.11
C PRO A 142 21.80 -19.42 -3.48
N ILE A 143 20.84 -18.70 -4.05
CA ILE A 143 20.36 -18.95 -5.41
C ILE A 143 21.60 -18.84 -6.30
N THR A 144 22.20 -19.98 -6.62
CA THR A 144 23.19 -20.06 -7.68
C THR A 144 22.38 -20.04 -8.95
N HIS A 145 22.05 -18.83 -9.40
CA HIS A 145 21.79 -18.64 -10.82
C HIS A 145 22.95 -19.29 -11.58
N PRO A 146 22.70 -20.00 -12.69
CA PRO A 146 23.76 -20.57 -13.50
C PRO A 146 24.81 -19.50 -13.72
N THR A 147 26.03 -19.86 -13.34
CA THR A 147 27.19 -18.99 -13.35
C THR A 147 27.39 -18.46 -14.76
N GLU A 148 27.70 -17.17 -14.84
CA GLU A 148 28.08 -16.42 -16.05
C GLU A 148 26.93 -15.80 -16.86
N TYR A 149 26.35 -14.73 -16.32
CA TYR A 149 26.10 -13.56 -17.15
C TYR A 149 27.17 -12.54 -16.81
N ASP A 150 28.16 -12.41 -17.70
CA ASP A 150 29.09 -11.29 -17.68
C ASP A 150 28.33 -10.04 -18.13
N VAL A 151 27.53 -9.48 -17.22
CA VAL A 151 26.92 -8.17 -17.42
C VAL A 151 27.96 -7.16 -16.98
N GLU A 152 28.83 -6.79 -17.92
CA GLU A 152 29.63 -5.58 -17.81
C GLU A 152 28.70 -4.45 -17.37
N LYS A 153 28.94 -3.95 -16.15
CA LYS A 153 28.29 -2.78 -15.59
C LYS A 153 28.67 -1.56 -16.42
N GLU A 154 27.90 -1.28 -17.47
CA GLU A 154 27.78 0.07 -18.01
C GLU A 154 26.32 0.49 -17.96
N ASN A 155 25.98 1.31 -16.94
CA ASN A 155 24.75 2.10 -16.93
C ASN A 155 24.82 3.12 -18.08
N LYS A 156 24.51 2.69 -19.30
CA LYS A 156 24.20 3.57 -20.43
C LYS A 156 22.77 3.26 -20.88
N PRO A 157 21.88 4.27 -20.97
CA PRO A 157 20.56 4.04 -21.56
C PRO A 157 20.77 3.53 -22.99
N VAL A 158 20.29 2.32 -23.27
CA VAL A 158 20.32 1.75 -24.62
C VAL A 158 19.32 2.54 -25.46
N LEU A 159 19.80 3.60 -26.11
CA LEU A 159 19.09 4.27 -27.18
C LEU A 159 18.90 3.25 -28.31
N ILE A 160 17.65 3.01 -28.73
CA ILE A 160 17.37 2.21 -29.92
C ILE A 160 18.14 2.82 -31.09
N SER A 161 18.88 2.01 -31.85
CA SER A 161 19.63 2.48 -33.02
C SER A 161 18.67 3.07 -34.07
N TYR A 162 19.07 4.15 -34.73
CA TYR A 162 18.26 4.86 -35.75
C TYR A 162 17.66 3.91 -36.82
N GLU A 163 18.42 2.90 -37.24
CA GLU A 163 17.95 1.89 -38.21
C GLU A 163 16.73 1.09 -37.70
N LYS A 164 16.71 0.74 -36.40
CA LYS A 164 15.61 0.01 -35.77
C LYS A 164 14.38 0.88 -35.56
N GLU A 165 14.59 2.17 -35.29
CA GLU A 165 13.51 3.15 -35.16
C GLU A 165 12.79 3.38 -36.49
N GLU A 166 13.53 3.54 -37.59
CA GLU A 166 12.95 3.70 -38.93
C GLU A 166 12.16 2.46 -39.38
N ASP A 167 12.68 1.25 -39.14
CA ASP A 167 11.95 0.01 -39.45
C ASP A 167 10.65 -0.10 -38.64
N PHE A 168 10.69 0.27 -37.35
CA PHE A 168 9.50 0.32 -36.52
C PHE A 168 8.47 1.31 -37.07
N LEU A 169 8.88 2.53 -37.43
CA LEU A 169 7.98 3.53 -38.02
C LEU A 169 7.40 3.06 -39.36
N ARG A 170 8.18 2.37 -40.19
CA ARG A 170 7.68 1.75 -41.44
C ARG A 170 6.63 0.69 -41.16
N THR A 171 6.84 -0.15 -40.15
CA THR A 171 5.85 -1.16 -39.76
C THR A 171 4.56 -0.54 -39.24
N LEU A 172 4.64 0.53 -38.45
CA LEU A 172 3.47 1.27 -37.98
C LEU A 172 2.70 1.90 -39.14
N LYS A 173 3.39 2.55 -40.07
CA LYS A 173 2.76 3.15 -41.26
C LYS A 173 2.09 2.12 -42.15
N LYS A 174 2.69 0.94 -42.29
CA LYS A 174 2.09 -0.18 -43.02
C LYS A 174 0.83 -0.69 -42.32
N LEU A 175 0.85 -0.78 -41.00
CA LEU A 175 -0.32 -1.19 -40.22
C LEU A 175 -1.47 -0.20 -40.35
N GLU A 176 -1.18 1.10 -40.28
CA GLU A 176 -2.17 2.17 -40.53
C GLU A 176 -2.80 2.04 -41.91
N SER A 177 -1.99 1.82 -42.96
CA SER A 177 -2.50 1.63 -44.32
C SER A 177 -3.31 0.34 -44.54
N MET A 178 -3.27 -0.61 -43.60
CA MET A 178 -4.09 -1.82 -43.62
C MET A 178 -5.41 -1.65 -42.84
N LEU A 179 -5.55 -0.55 -42.10
CA LEU A 179 -6.72 -0.23 -41.30
C LEU A 179 -7.72 0.68 -42.05
N ASP A 180 -7.26 1.36 -43.10
CA ASP A 180 -8.07 2.03 -44.14
C ASP A 180 -8.48 1.05 -45.27
#